data_AF-A0A2P6CFM9-F1
#
_entry.id   AF-A0A2P6CFM9-F1
#
_cell.length_a   1.000
_cell.length_b   1.000
_cell.length_c   1.000
_cell.angle_alpha   90.00
_cell.angle_beta   90.00
_cell.angle_gamma   90.00
#
_symmetry.space_group_name_H-M   'P 1'
#
loop_
_entity.id
_entity.type
_entity.pdbx_description
1 polymer ?
#
loop_
_entity_poly.entity_id
_entity_poly.type
_entity_poly.pdbx_seq_one_letter_code
_entity_poly.pdbx_strand_id
1 'polypeptide(L)'
;MKNIYIILFSLMTAFYGCQENEHEFGEIVAPTNIVITAEIAGVDADNLYGDGSGTVSFTTTAENASSYVYYFDGVAVASPSGVLSKRFSKVGVNSYTVVVKANGTGGVSSTKTIDVEVFSSFSDVEAENLLSGANIGDSKKWYWQADKDLHVGLGPVTDDYGNGEFAYEAWWNGIKAWDSEKGCMYDNEFVFTRTADGLTFEQTVGPAFVPGTYAGVLGVAGDQCHDETVATKMFGVKTVAFGPSTSKAGTEGTYNNAPYRGTNFEISDGGFMGWLVGSGTYDIISISSSELIVRVIEDPASGSGAAWYHKFTSTKPVKGSSYIYNDLAWEDDFNTDGAPNPANWTYDLGAGGWGNGELQTYTNDAENVIVEDGYLKIKAKADGSGGYTSARLKSQGLYEFTYGRVEVKAKLPGSQGTWPAIWMLGANFSTIGWPHSGEIDIMEQTGADKNTTLGTLHWYNTAGSNNASYGETTAVANAASEFHLYTVEWTDTAVKIYLDNVPFYELANDDTLPFNADFFLILNVAMGGTLGGSVDAAFTEDTMEIDYVKVYQ
;
A
#
# COMPACT_ATOMS: atom_id res chain seq x y z
N MET A 1 37.03 25.31 75.39
CA MET A 1 37.21 23.84 75.37
C MET A 1 35.96 23.16 75.89
N LYS A 2 34.96 22.87 75.04
CA LYS A 2 33.77 22.07 75.41
C LYS A 2 33.06 21.46 74.19
N ASN A 3 33.81 21.19 73.11
CA ASN A 3 33.34 20.61 71.83
C ASN A 3 34.06 19.30 71.48
N ILE A 4 34.20 18.32 72.39
CA ILE A 4 34.85 17.04 72.04
C ILE A 4 34.10 15.78 72.53
N TYR A 5 33.12 15.87 73.44
CA TYR A 5 32.44 14.68 73.98
C TYR A 5 31.08 14.33 73.35
N ILE A 6 30.51 15.15 72.48
CA ILE A 6 29.21 14.86 71.84
C ILE A 6 29.38 14.22 70.45
N ILE A 7 30.55 14.37 69.81
CA ILE A 7 30.83 13.75 68.50
C ILE A 7 31.21 12.27 68.64
N LEU A 8 31.69 11.82 69.81
CA LEU A 8 32.05 10.42 70.02
C LEU A 8 30.86 9.50 70.35
N PHE A 9 29.70 10.05 70.73
CA PHE A 9 28.49 9.27 71.00
C PHE A 9 27.50 9.26 69.83
N SER A 10 27.69 10.12 68.82
CA SER A 10 26.89 10.09 67.58
C SER A 10 27.54 9.30 66.44
N LEU A 11 28.78 8.82 66.61
CA LEU A 11 29.46 7.99 65.62
C LEU A 11 29.33 6.48 65.87
N MET A 12 28.69 6.07 66.97
CA MET A 12 28.57 4.66 67.38
C MET A 12 27.16 4.07 67.15
N THR A 13 26.25 4.82 66.53
CA THR A 13 24.90 4.36 66.16
C THR A 13 24.69 4.23 64.65
N ALA A 14 25.76 4.35 63.84
CA ALA A 14 25.70 4.30 62.36
C ALA A 14 26.12 2.93 61.76
N PHE A 15 26.13 1.84 62.53
CA PHE A 15 26.50 0.49 62.05
C PHE A 15 25.56 -0.62 62.52
N TYR A 16 24.25 -0.34 62.62
CA TYR A 16 23.25 -1.40 62.75
C TYR A 16 22.14 -1.16 61.73
N GLY A 17 22.18 -1.93 60.64
CA GLY A 17 21.13 -1.89 59.63
C GLY A 17 21.55 -2.10 58.18
N CYS A 18 22.64 -2.82 57.90
CA CYS A 18 22.69 -3.63 56.68
C CYS A 18 22.53 -5.08 57.12
N GLN A 19 21.29 -5.53 57.25
CA GLN A 19 21.03 -6.95 57.03
C GLN A 19 21.20 -7.15 55.53
N GLU A 20 22.34 -7.68 55.10
CA GLU A 20 22.34 -8.45 53.87
C GLU A 20 21.38 -9.60 54.12
N ASN A 21 20.24 -9.59 53.43
CA ASN A 21 19.40 -10.76 53.37
C ASN A 21 20.19 -11.79 52.56
N GLU A 22 21.01 -12.60 53.24
CA GLU A 22 21.54 -13.83 52.66
C GLU A 22 20.36 -14.73 52.32
N HIS A 23 19.98 -14.73 51.04
CA HIS A 23 19.07 -15.72 50.50
C HIS A 23 19.85 -17.03 50.36
N GLU A 24 19.84 -17.85 51.41
CA GLU A 24 20.27 -19.24 51.28
C GLU A 24 19.26 -19.96 50.36
N PHE A 25 19.74 -20.42 49.20
CA PHE A 25 18.99 -21.42 48.44
C PHE A 25 18.91 -22.68 49.33
N GLY A 26 17.71 -23.25 49.48
CA GLY A 26 17.58 -24.59 50.04
C GLY A 26 18.44 -25.61 49.26
N GLU A 27 18.50 -26.86 49.71
CA GLU A 27 19.33 -27.89 49.05
C GLU A 27 19.13 -27.88 47.53
N ILE A 28 20.25 -27.78 46.81
CA ILE A 28 20.28 -27.80 45.34
C ILE A 28 20.08 -29.26 44.91
N VAL A 29 18.83 -29.62 44.65
CA VAL A 29 18.44 -30.98 44.26
C VAL A 29 17.99 -30.99 42.80
N ALA A 30 18.66 -31.80 41.99
CA ALA A 30 18.29 -32.00 40.59
C ALA A 30 16.98 -32.81 40.51
N PRO A 31 16.07 -32.47 39.59
CA PRO A 31 14.85 -33.25 39.42
C PRO A 31 15.10 -34.70 39.06
N THR A 32 14.33 -35.62 39.64
CA THR A 32 14.44 -37.07 39.43
C THR A 32 13.08 -37.66 39.04
N ASN A 33 13.08 -38.92 38.60
CA ASN A 33 11.84 -39.66 38.27
C ASN A 33 10.94 -38.94 37.26
N ILE A 34 11.55 -38.34 36.22
CA ILE A 34 10.79 -37.68 35.16
C ILE A 34 9.93 -38.73 34.45
N VAL A 35 8.62 -38.54 34.43
CA VAL A 35 7.64 -39.33 33.68
C VAL A 35 6.96 -38.41 32.69
N ILE A 36 6.99 -38.78 31.42
CA ILE A 36 6.31 -38.05 30.34
C ILE A 36 5.22 -38.99 29.83
N THR A 37 3.98 -38.53 29.89
CA THR A 37 2.82 -39.19 29.28
C THR A 37 2.43 -38.37 28.06
N ALA A 38 2.24 -39.04 26.92
CA ALA A 38 1.73 -38.44 25.69
C ALA A 38 0.44 -39.17 25.30
N GLU A 39 -0.67 -38.44 25.28
CA GLU A 39 -1.99 -38.94 24.91
C GLU A 39 -2.36 -38.35 23.54
N ILE A 40 -2.28 -39.18 22.50
CA ILE A 40 -2.67 -38.78 21.15
C ILE A 40 -4.20 -38.82 21.05
N ALA A 41 -4.80 -37.75 20.54
CA ALA A 41 -6.24 -37.62 20.41
C ALA A 41 -6.82 -38.70 19.49
N GLY A 42 -7.90 -39.35 19.96
CA GLY A 42 -8.65 -40.31 19.16
C GLY A 42 -7.96 -41.67 18.92
N VAL A 43 -6.98 -42.04 19.75
CA VAL A 43 -6.39 -43.39 19.68
C VAL A 43 -7.40 -44.44 20.15
N ASP A 44 -7.63 -45.44 19.30
CA ASP A 44 -8.40 -46.64 19.60
C ASP A 44 -7.81 -47.86 18.86
N ALA A 45 -8.54 -48.98 18.83
CA ALA A 45 -8.06 -50.22 18.19
C ALA A 45 -7.88 -50.11 16.67
N ASP A 46 -8.61 -49.18 16.02
CA ASP A 46 -8.60 -48.98 14.58
C ASP A 46 -7.73 -47.78 14.18
N ASN A 47 -7.47 -46.84 15.10
CA ASN A 47 -6.72 -45.60 14.91
C ASN A 47 -5.47 -45.56 15.81
N LEU A 48 -4.51 -46.45 15.57
CA LEU A 48 -3.29 -46.59 16.39
C LEU A 48 -2.48 -45.30 16.58
N TYR A 49 -2.58 -44.35 15.64
CA TYR A 49 -1.81 -43.10 15.63
C TYR A 49 -2.69 -41.85 15.80
N GLY A 50 -3.94 -42.02 16.24
CA GLY A 50 -4.91 -40.95 16.49
C GLY A 50 -5.95 -40.76 15.38
N ASP A 51 -6.92 -39.88 15.63
CA ASP A 51 -8.06 -39.58 14.76
C ASP A 51 -7.72 -38.72 13.52
N GLY A 52 -6.45 -38.42 13.30
CA GLY A 52 -5.99 -37.52 12.24
C GLY A 52 -6.02 -36.04 12.61
N SER A 53 -6.46 -35.66 13.82
CA SER A 53 -6.33 -34.29 14.31
C SER A 53 -4.87 -33.87 14.49
N GLY A 54 -3.97 -34.82 14.73
CA GLY A 54 -2.57 -34.59 15.05
C GLY A 54 -2.33 -34.03 16.46
N THR A 55 -3.34 -33.97 17.31
CA THR A 55 -3.24 -33.38 18.65
C THR A 55 -2.68 -34.38 19.67
N VAL A 56 -1.71 -33.94 20.48
CA VAL A 56 -1.13 -34.74 21.56
C VAL A 56 -1.12 -33.93 22.85
N SER A 57 -1.74 -34.50 23.90
CA SER A 57 -1.71 -33.97 25.25
C SER A 57 -0.54 -34.56 26.02
N PHE A 58 0.41 -33.72 26.40
CA PHE A 58 1.55 -34.08 27.22
C PHE A 58 1.30 -33.75 28.69
N THR A 59 1.63 -34.71 29.55
CA THR A 59 1.70 -34.51 31.01
C THR A 59 3.05 -35.00 31.50
N THR A 60 3.83 -34.11 32.11
CA THR A 60 5.11 -34.43 32.72
C THR A 60 5.05 -34.25 34.23
N THR A 61 5.58 -35.23 34.96
CA THR A 61 5.83 -35.15 36.41
C THR A 61 7.27 -35.51 36.72
N ALA A 62 7.83 -34.89 37.74
CA ALA A 62 9.16 -35.18 38.27
C ALA A 62 9.24 -34.81 39.75
N GLU A 63 10.02 -35.56 40.53
CA GLU A 63 10.35 -35.19 41.91
C GLU A 63 11.31 -34.00 41.91
N ASN A 64 11.15 -33.09 42.88
CA ASN A 64 12.00 -31.90 43.05
C ASN A 64 12.02 -30.93 41.84
N ALA A 65 11.04 -31.03 40.93
CA ALA A 65 10.84 -30.07 39.86
C ALA A 65 9.90 -28.94 40.27
N SER A 66 10.25 -27.71 39.88
CA SER A 66 9.44 -26.50 40.06
C SER A 66 8.82 -26.00 38.75
N SER A 67 9.34 -26.42 37.60
CA SER A 67 8.82 -26.07 36.27
C SER A 67 9.34 -27.01 35.20
N TYR A 68 8.72 -26.99 34.01
CA TYR A 68 9.13 -27.79 32.86
C TYR A 68 9.26 -26.94 31.59
N VAL A 69 10.12 -27.39 30.69
CA VAL A 69 10.27 -26.86 29.33
C VAL A 69 10.27 -28.04 28.37
N TYR A 70 9.34 -28.04 27.42
CA TYR A 70 9.27 -29.00 26.33
C TYR A 70 10.14 -28.51 25.17
N TYR A 71 10.80 -29.42 24.46
CA TYR A 71 11.50 -29.15 23.21
C TYR A 71 10.92 -30.02 22.11
N PHE A 72 10.42 -29.39 21.05
CA PHE A 72 9.96 -30.04 19.83
C PHE A 72 10.90 -29.62 18.71
N ASP A 73 11.63 -30.55 18.11
CA ASP A 73 12.65 -30.25 17.07
C ASP A 73 13.64 -29.14 17.49
N GLY A 74 13.98 -29.09 18.78
CA GLY A 74 14.90 -28.11 19.37
C GLY A 74 14.24 -26.78 19.81
N VAL A 75 12.97 -26.55 19.49
CA VAL A 75 12.21 -25.36 19.89
C VAL A 75 11.68 -25.52 21.31
N ALA A 76 12.06 -24.59 22.20
CA ALA A 76 11.67 -24.60 23.61
C ALA A 76 10.27 -23.98 23.85
N VAL A 77 9.40 -24.71 24.56
CA VAL A 77 8.06 -24.28 24.99
C VAL A 77 7.97 -24.43 26.51
N ALA A 78 7.78 -23.30 27.21
CA ALA A 78 7.64 -23.32 28.67
C ALA A 78 6.29 -23.91 29.08
N SER A 79 6.29 -24.83 30.05
CA SER A 79 5.08 -25.37 30.68
C SER A 79 5.36 -25.54 32.17
N PRO A 80 5.19 -24.48 32.99
CA PRO A 80 5.46 -24.55 34.42
C PRO A 80 4.67 -25.65 35.14
N SER A 81 3.45 -25.94 34.68
CA SER A 81 2.59 -27.01 35.22
C SER A 81 2.98 -28.42 34.78
N GLY A 82 3.80 -28.55 33.72
CA GLY A 82 4.11 -29.82 33.09
C GLY A 82 3.01 -30.35 32.18
N VAL A 83 1.90 -29.62 32.01
CA VAL A 83 0.80 -29.98 31.10
C VAL A 83 0.87 -29.10 29.85
N LEU A 84 0.85 -29.71 28.67
CA LEU A 84 0.92 -29.01 27.39
C LEU A 84 0.16 -29.80 26.32
N SER A 85 -0.70 -29.15 25.54
CA SER A 85 -1.24 -29.73 24.31
C SER A 85 -0.47 -29.18 23.11
N LYS A 86 -0.04 -30.06 22.20
CA LYS A 86 0.62 -29.68 20.94
C LYS A 86 0.01 -30.43 19.78
N ARG A 87 -0.21 -29.71 18.67
CA ARG A 87 -0.66 -30.29 17.41
C ARG A 87 0.50 -30.47 16.44
N PHE A 88 0.53 -31.63 15.79
CA PHE A 88 1.46 -32.00 14.74
C PHE A 88 0.73 -32.03 13.40
N SER A 89 1.11 -31.13 12.49
CA SER A 89 0.34 -30.86 11.27
C SER A 89 0.94 -31.47 10.01
N LYS A 90 2.08 -32.18 10.11
CA LYS A 90 2.63 -32.88 8.95
C LYS A 90 1.70 -34.03 8.59
N VAL A 91 1.11 -33.95 7.39
CA VAL A 91 0.14 -34.92 6.88
C VAL A 91 0.75 -36.32 6.85
N GLY A 92 -0.03 -37.32 7.22
CA GLY A 92 0.39 -38.71 7.37
C GLY A 92 0.85 -39.03 8.79
N VAL A 93 1.39 -40.24 8.96
CA VAL A 93 1.99 -40.69 10.23
C VAL A 93 3.43 -40.23 10.27
N ASN A 94 3.77 -39.42 11.27
CA ASN A 94 5.11 -38.87 11.44
C ASN A 94 5.59 -39.10 12.88
N SER A 95 6.88 -39.38 13.04
CA SER A 95 7.52 -39.57 14.35
C SER A 95 8.17 -38.27 14.81
N TYR A 96 7.93 -37.88 16.06
CA TYR A 96 8.47 -36.66 16.66
C TYR A 96 9.20 -36.98 17.95
N THR A 97 10.41 -36.44 18.10
CA THR A 97 11.20 -36.54 19.32
C THR A 97 10.86 -35.37 20.25
N VAL A 98 10.39 -35.68 21.45
CA VAL A 98 10.01 -34.71 22.47
C VAL A 98 10.99 -34.81 23.63
N VAL A 99 11.70 -33.72 23.90
CA VAL A 99 12.61 -33.62 25.06
C VAL A 99 11.96 -32.74 26.11
N VAL A 100 11.88 -33.20 27.35
CA VAL A 100 11.38 -32.40 28.47
C VAL A 100 12.50 -32.15 29.46
N LYS A 101 12.75 -30.86 29.74
CA LYS A 101 13.66 -30.40 30.79
C LYS A 101 12.85 -30.03 32.02
N ALA A 102 13.05 -30.76 33.11
CA ALA A 102 12.53 -30.40 34.42
C ALA A 102 13.56 -29.51 35.14
N ASN A 103 13.14 -28.36 35.65
CA ASN A 103 13.99 -27.45 36.42
C ASN A 103 13.68 -27.58 37.92
N GLY A 104 14.71 -27.63 38.76
CA GLY A 104 14.62 -27.71 40.22
C GLY A 104 15.25 -26.49 40.93
N THR A 105 15.51 -26.63 42.23
CA THR A 105 16.02 -25.55 43.09
C THR A 105 17.40 -25.06 42.65
N GLY A 106 17.63 -23.74 42.60
CA GLY A 106 18.94 -23.19 42.23
C GLY A 106 19.32 -23.37 40.74
N GLY A 107 18.35 -23.69 39.88
CA GLY A 107 18.54 -23.77 38.42
C GLY A 107 19.12 -25.09 37.91
N VAL A 108 19.33 -26.09 38.78
CA VAL A 108 19.68 -27.44 38.31
C VAL A 108 18.51 -28.07 37.56
N SER A 109 18.83 -28.90 36.57
CA SER A 109 17.82 -29.48 35.69
C SER A 109 18.19 -30.87 35.24
N SER A 110 17.18 -31.65 34.88
CA SER A 110 17.29 -32.99 34.32
C SER A 110 16.41 -33.09 33.09
N THR A 111 16.81 -33.90 32.11
CA THR A 111 16.07 -34.06 30.85
C THR A 111 15.61 -35.50 30.64
N LYS A 112 14.47 -35.68 29.97
CA LYS A 112 14.01 -36.98 29.46
C LYS A 112 13.45 -36.83 28.06
N THR A 113 13.59 -37.87 27.25
CA THR A 113 13.14 -37.89 25.85
C THR A 113 12.15 -39.02 25.64
N ILE A 114 11.13 -38.76 24.82
CA ILE A 114 10.22 -39.77 24.25
C ILE A 114 10.06 -39.51 22.74
N ASP A 115 9.69 -40.54 22.00
CA ASP A 115 9.23 -40.40 20.62
C ASP A 115 7.72 -40.64 20.57
N VAL A 116 7.00 -39.86 19.76
CA VAL A 116 5.56 -40.01 19.51
C VAL A 116 5.29 -40.13 18.02
N GLU A 117 4.53 -41.14 17.62
CA GLU A 117 4.06 -41.31 16.23
C GLU A 117 2.63 -40.78 16.12
N VAL A 118 2.44 -39.75 15.29
CA VAL A 118 1.18 -39.00 15.25
C VAL A 118 0.67 -38.95 13.82
N PHE A 119 -0.60 -39.32 13.63
CA PHE A 119 -1.32 -39.17 12.38
C PHE A 119 -1.99 -37.79 12.28
N SER A 120 -1.70 -37.07 11.20
CA SER A 120 -2.41 -35.85 10.82
C SER A 120 -3.04 -36.04 9.43
N SER A 121 -4.35 -35.78 9.30
CA SER A 121 -5.08 -35.95 8.03
C SER A 121 -5.53 -34.63 7.41
N PHE A 122 -5.46 -33.53 8.16
CA PHE A 122 -5.95 -32.23 7.71
C PHE A 122 -4.97 -31.59 6.72
N SER A 123 -5.50 -31.16 5.57
CA SER A 123 -4.80 -30.31 4.62
C SER A 123 -5.79 -29.40 3.93
N ASP A 124 -5.37 -28.17 3.67
CA ASP A 124 -6.12 -27.19 2.90
C ASP A 124 -5.21 -26.64 1.78
N VAL A 125 -4.93 -27.51 0.81
CA VAL A 125 -4.00 -27.23 -0.29
C VAL A 125 -4.36 -25.96 -1.04
N GLU A 126 -5.65 -25.65 -1.19
CA GLU A 126 -6.09 -24.41 -1.83
C GLU A 126 -5.67 -23.18 -1.02
N ALA A 127 -5.91 -23.14 0.29
CA ALA A 127 -5.45 -22.03 1.14
C ALA A 127 -3.93 -21.90 1.12
N GLU A 128 -3.23 -23.02 1.25
CA GLU A 128 -1.77 -23.05 1.18
C GLU A 128 -1.25 -22.46 -0.14
N ASN A 129 -1.87 -22.83 -1.27
CA ASN A 129 -1.51 -22.35 -2.60
C ASN A 129 -1.80 -20.87 -2.77
N LEU A 130 -2.95 -20.40 -2.29
CA LEU A 130 -3.30 -18.99 -2.32
C LEU A 130 -2.35 -18.15 -1.44
N LEU A 131 -1.88 -18.71 -0.33
CA LEU A 131 -1.02 -18.03 0.62
C LEU A 131 0.45 -17.92 0.15
N SER A 132 0.98 -18.93 -0.55
CA SER A 132 2.42 -19.02 -0.88
C SER A 132 2.77 -19.26 -2.35
N GLY A 133 1.82 -19.76 -3.16
CA GLY A 133 2.08 -20.39 -4.45
C GLY A 133 2.03 -21.92 -4.37
N ALA A 134 2.03 -22.57 -5.54
CA ALA A 134 1.75 -24.00 -5.67
C ALA A 134 3.02 -24.88 -5.75
N ASN A 135 4.16 -24.29 -6.13
CA ASN A 135 5.40 -25.00 -6.38
C ASN A 135 6.42 -24.74 -5.28
N ILE A 136 7.29 -25.72 -5.02
CA ILE A 136 8.42 -25.54 -4.10
C ILE A 136 9.30 -24.39 -4.61
N GLY A 137 9.61 -23.45 -3.71
CA GLY A 137 10.34 -22.22 -4.03
C GLY A 137 9.45 -21.04 -4.37
N ASP A 138 8.14 -21.25 -4.59
CA ASP A 138 7.21 -20.14 -4.72
C ASP A 138 7.16 -19.37 -3.39
N SER A 139 7.16 -18.04 -3.49
CA SER A 139 7.00 -17.15 -2.35
C SER A 139 5.99 -16.07 -2.69
N LYS A 140 5.17 -15.70 -1.71
CA LYS A 140 4.18 -14.64 -1.86
C LYS A 140 4.26 -13.67 -0.70
N LYS A 141 4.27 -12.38 -1.02
CA LYS A 141 4.23 -11.30 -0.05
C LYS A 141 2.80 -10.88 0.23
N TRP A 142 2.55 -10.54 1.48
CA TRP A 142 1.32 -9.94 1.97
C TRP A 142 1.64 -8.69 2.75
N TYR A 143 0.75 -7.71 2.66
CA TYR A 143 0.87 -6.40 3.29
C TYR A 143 -0.44 -6.09 3.98
N TRP A 144 -0.41 -5.24 5.00
CA TRP A 144 -1.65 -4.66 5.54
C TRP A 144 -2.44 -4.00 4.41
N GLN A 145 -3.75 -4.25 4.34
CA GLN A 145 -4.64 -3.64 3.35
C GLN A 145 -4.99 -2.19 3.74
N ALA A 146 -3.96 -1.37 3.92
CA ALA A 146 -4.04 -0.02 4.49
C ALA A 146 -4.92 0.94 3.66
N ASP A 147 -5.16 0.66 2.38
CA ASP A 147 -6.02 1.42 1.48
C ASP A 147 -7.53 1.15 1.66
N LYS A 148 -7.92 0.26 2.58
CA LYS A 148 -9.30 -0.06 2.88
C LYS A 148 -9.67 0.35 4.30
N ASP A 149 -10.89 0.87 4.44
CA ASP A 149 -11.53 1.00 5.74
C ASP A 149 -11.64 -0.37 6.40
N LEU A 150 -11.55 -0.38 7.73
CA LEU A 150 -11.75 -1.60 8.51
C LEU A 150 -10.78 -2.73 8.11
N HIS A 151 -9.51 -2.41 7.88
CA HIS A 151 -8.44 -3.40 7.68
C HIS A 151 -7.90 -3.96 9.01
N VAL A 152 -8.23 -3.31 10.13
CA VAL A 152 -8.12 -3.84 11.50
C VAL A 152 -9.44 -3.62 12.22
N GLY A 153 -9.84 -4.55 13.09
CA GLY A 153 -10.86 -4.25 14.09
C GLY A 153 -10.93 -5.26 15.22
N LEU A 154 -11.84 -5.02 16.16
CA LEU A 154 -11.95 -5.76 17.42
C LEU A 154 -13.37 -6.25 17.65
N GLY A 155 -13.53 -7.50 18.07
CA GLY A 155 -14.82 -8.08 18.45
C GLY A 155 -14.71 -9.18 19.52
N PRO A 156 -15.85 -9.78 19.88
CA PRO A 156 -15.92 -10.85 20.87
C PRO A 156 -15.32 -12.17 20.38
N VAL A 157 -14.91 -13.02 21.32
CA VAL A 157 -14.39 -14.36 21.01
C VAL A 157 -15.51 -15.37 20.70
N THR A 158 -16.60 -15.36 21.46
CA THR A 158 -17.67 -16.38 21.39
C THR A 158 -19.09 -15.85 21.18
N ASP A 159 -19.31 -14.56 21.39
CA ASP A 159 -20.65 -13.95 21.38
C ASP A 159 -21.02 -13.51 19.97
N ASP A 160 -22.22 -13.88 19.53
CA ASP A 160 -22.79 -13.51 18.23
C ASP A 160 -23.86 -12.41 18.34
N TYR A 161 -24.15 -11.95 19.56
CA TYR A 161 -25.23 -11.01 19.88
C TYR A 161 -26.59 -11.34 19.21
N GLY A 162 -26.83 -12.62 18.88
CA GLY A 162 -28.08 -13.09 18.29
C GLY A 162 -28.27 -12.84 16.79
N ASN A 163 -27.26 -12.37 16.04
CA ASN A 163 -27.35 -12.21 14.58
C ASN A 163 -26.75 -13.39 13.77
N GLY A 164 -26.10 -14.35 14.42
CA GLY A 164 -25.47 -15.50 13.76
C GLY A 164 -24.20 -15.17 12.98
N GLU A 165 -23.67 -13.95 13.13
CA GLU A 165 -22.51 -13.46 12.39
C GLU A 165 -21.26 -13.27 13.26
N PHE A 166 -21.18 -13.89 14.45
CA PHE A 166 -20.02 -13.88 15.37
C PHE A 166 -19.22 -12.55 15.36
N ALA A 167 -19.97 -11.45 15.37
CA ALA A 167 -19.56 -10.07 15.51
C ALA A 167 -18.22 -9.70 14.86
N TYR A 168 -18.27 -9.41 13.55
CA TYR A 168 -17.44 -8.38 12.87
C TYR A 168 -17.09 -7.27 13.84
N GLU A 169 -15.80 -6.91 13.99
CA GLU A 169 -15.28 -5.64 14.49
C GLU A 169 -16.20 -4.82 15.45
N ALA A 170 -16.99 -5.47 16.32
CA ALA A 170 -18.22 -4.88 16.88
C ALA A 170 -17.90 -3.99 18.07
N TRP A 171 -16.77 -4.27 18.70
CA TRP A 171 -16.22 -3.48 19.78
C TRP A 171 -15.40 -2.31 19.22
N TRP A 172 -14.81 -2.45 18.03
CA TRP A 172 -14.09 -1.38 17.35
C TRP A 172 -14.02 -1.57 15.83
N ASN A 173 -14.74 -0.70 15.10
CA ASN A 173 -14.81 -0.68 13.62
C ASN A 173 -14.58 0.72 13.00
N GLY A 174 -13.99 1.64 13.77
CA GLY A 174 -13.84 3.03 13.34
C GLY A 174 -12.67 3.29 12.41
N ILE A 175 -11.77 2.32 12.20
CA ILE A 175 -10.52 2.56 11.47
C ILE A 175 -10.78 2.85 9.99
N LYS A 176 -10.11 3.89 9.50
CA LYS A 176 -10.18 4.32 8.11
C LYS A 176 -8.95 3.90 7.33
N ALA A 177 -9.07 3.87 6.01
CA ALA A 177 -7.92 3.73 5.14
C ALA A 177 -6.83 4.73 5.55
N TRP A 178 -5.59 4.26 5.60
CA TRP A 178 -4.39 5.03 5.94
C TRP A 178 -4.43 5.70 7.32
N ASP A 179 -5.08 5.06 8.30
CA ASP A 179 -5.11 5.53 9.69
C ASP A 179 -3.69 5.83 10.21
N SER A 180 -3.50 7.04 10.73
CA SER A 180 -2.18 7.55 11.10
C SER A 180 -1.59 6.89 12.33
N GLU A 181 -2.41 6.41 13.26
CA GLU A 181 -1.95 5.75 14.49
C GLU A 181 -1.32 4.39 14.17
N LYS A 182 -1.84 3.72 13.14
CA LYS A 182 -1.31 2.46 12.63
C LYS A 182 -0.31 2.62 11.49
N GLY A 183 -0.01 3.85 11.09
CA GLY A 183 0.87 4.15 9.94
C GLY A 183 2.22 3.43 9.98
N CYS A 184 2.77 3.21 11.18
CA CYS A 184 4.03 2.53 11.40
C CYS A 184 4.06 1.06 10.94
N MET A 185 2.92 0.37 10.84
CA MET A 185 2.89 -1.04 10.43
C MET A 185 2.65 -1.23 8.93
N TYR A 186 2.24 -0.18 8.18
CA TYR A 186 1.84 -0.33 6.77
C TYR A 186 2.98 -0.67 5.80
N ASP A 187 4.24 -0.54 6.25
CA ASP A 187 5.40 -1.01 5.51
C ASP A 187 5.79 -2.46 5.83
N ASN A 188 5.11 -3.13 6.76
CA ASN A 188 5.37 -4.53 7.06
C ASN A 188 5.20 -5.40 5.81
N GLU A 189 6.09 -6.37 5.69
CA GLU A 189 6.09 -7.37 4.64
C GLU A 189 6.01 -8.76 5.27
N PHE A 190 4.98 -9.51 4.90
CA PHE A 190 4.73 -10.87 5.39
C PHE A 190 4.95 -11.86 4.25
N VAL A 191 6.00 -12.67 4.35
CA VAL A 191 6.42 -13.56 3.26
C VAL A 191 6.08 -14.99 3.61
N PHE A 192 5.20 -15.61 2.83
CA PHE A 192 4.95 -17.05 2.90
C PHE A 192 5.68 -17.74 1.76
N THR A 193 6.48 -18.76 2.09
CA THR A 193 7.28 -19.51 1.10
C THR A 193 6.94 -20.98 1.15
N ARG A 194 6.75 -21.58 -0.03
CA ARG A 194 6.55 -23.02 -0.19
C ARG A 194 7.89 -23.73 -0.17
N THR A 195 8.05 -24.67 0.75
CA THR A 195 9.24 -25.53 0.86
C THR A 195 8.88 -26.99 0.58
N ALA A 196 9.89 -27.86 0.53
CA ALA A 196 9.66 -29.30 0.41
C ALA A 196 8.96 -29.90 1.64
N ASP A 197 9.07 -29.25 2.81
CA ASP A 197 8.57 -29.74 4.09
C ASP A 197 7.30 -29.02 4.58
N GLY A 198 6.75 -28.09 3.80
CA GLY A 198 5.57 -27.30 4.15
C GLY A 198 5.72 -25.81 3.83
N LEU A 199 4.98 -24.95 4.52
CA LEU A 199 5.10 -23.50 4.38
C LEU A 199 5.99 -22.93 5.47
N THR A 200 6.74 -21.90 5.10
CA THR A 200 7.41 -21.01 6.06
C THR A 200 6.83 -19.61 5.99
N PHE A 201 6.97 -18.87 7.09
CA PHE A 201 6.61 -17.47 7.25
C PHE A 201 7.82 -16.67 7.70
N GLU A 202 7.96 -15.46 7.18
CA GLU A 202 8.90 -14.45 7.67
C GLU A 202 8.25 -13.07 7.57
N GLN A 203 8.27 -12.31 8.66
CA GLN A 203 8.05 -10.87 8.59
C GLN A 203 9.40 -10.23 8.28
N THR A 204 9.59 -9.59 7.12
CA THR A 204 10.89 -9.05 6.71
C THR A 204 11.07 -7.57 7.07
N VAL A 205 9.98 -6.89 7.40
CA VAL A 205 9.97 -5.47 7.78
C VAL A 205 9.12 -5.29 9.03
N GLY A 206 9.71 -4.71 10.09
CA GLY A 206 9.01 -4.26 11.30
C GLY A 206 8.57 -2.79 11.17
N PRO A 207 8.09 -2.15 12.24
CA PRO A 207 7.85 -2.67 13.59
C PRO A 207 6.55 -3.50 13.72
N ALA A 208 6.20 -3.90 14.95
CA ALA A 208 4.91 -4.54 15.28
C ALA A 208 4.04 -3.63 16.15
N PHE A 209 2.75 -3.59 15.87
CA PHE A 209 1.76 -2.88 16.67
C PHE A 209 1.37 -3.66 17.92
N VAL A 210 1.36 -2.99 19.09
CA VAL A 210 0.90 -3.56 20.37
C VAL A 210 -0.35 -2.81 20.79
N PRO A 211 -1.55 -3.43 20.79
CA PRO A 211 -2.76 -2.77 21.25
C PRO A 211 -2.76 -2.53 22.76
N GLY A 212 -3.51 -1.53 23.20
CA GLY A 212 -3.68 -1.19 24.61
C GLY A 212 -4.17 -2.36 25.47
N THR A 213 -4.97 -3.27 24.90
CA THR A 213 -5.47 -4.48 25.57
C THR A 213 -4.36 -5.45 25.97
N TYR A 214 -3.28 -5.52 25.19
CA TYR A 214 -2.16 -6.45 25.42
C TYR A 214 -0.91 -5.78 26.02
N ALA A 215 -0.78 -4.47 25.89
CA ALA A 215 0.40 -3.73 26.33
C ALA A 215 0.75 -3.91 27.82
N GLY A 216 -0.27 -4.05 28.68
CA GLY A 216 -0.10 -4.31 30.10
C GLY A 216 0.58 -5.66 30.41
N VAL A 217 0.37 -6.68 29.57
CA VAL A 217 1.04 -7.99 29.68
C VAL A 217 2.54 -7.85 29.41
N LEU A 218 2.91 -6.98 28.48
CA LEU A 218 4.30 -6.72 28.11
C LEU A 218 4.97 -5.67 29.00
N GLY A 219 4.20 -4.91 29.79
CA GLY A 219 4.72 -3.81 30.61
C GLY A 219 5.19 -2.61 29.78
N VAL A 220 4.63 -2.43 28.57
CA VAL A 220 4.98 -1.34 27.65
C VAL A 220 3.79 -0.41 27.42
N ALA A 221 4.03 0.70 26.72
CA ALA A 221 2.96 1.58 26.31
C ALA A 221 2.17 0.96 25.15
N GLY A 222 0.84 1.00 25.23
CA GLY A 222 -0.04 0.44 24.22
C GLY A 222 -0.37 1.39 23.08
N ASP A 223 -1.17 0.88 22.17
CA ASP A 223 -1.67 1.57 20.98
C ASP A 223 -0.58 2.23 20.14
N GLN A 224 0.57 1.56 20.03
CA GLN A 224 1.70 2.02 19.24
C GLN A 224 2.55 0.86 18.73
N CYS A 225 3.40 1.16 17.75
CA CYS A 225 4.38 0.21 17.27
C CYS A 225 5.60 0.11 18.18
N HIS A 226 6.14 -1.10 18.30
CA HIS A 226 7.39 -1.40 18.98
C HIS A 226 8.31 -2.19 18.07
N ASP A 227 9.61 -2.00 18.25
CA ASP A 227 10.64 -2.72 17.51
C ASP A 227 10.90 -4.12 18.09
N GLU A 228 11.91 -4.80 17.55
CA GLU A 228 12.35 -6.14 17.95
C GLU A 228 12.81 -6.27 19.41
N THR A 229 13.04 -5.17 20.14
CA THR A 229 13.38 -5.23 21.57
C THR A 229 12.17 -5.60 22.44
N VAL A 230 10.96 -5.29 21.97
CA VAL A 230 9.68 -5.68 22.60
C VAL A 230 9.06 -6.82 21.82
N ALA A 231 8.98 -6.68 20.50
CA ALA A 231 8.41 -7.65 19.56
C ALA A 231 9.44 -8.74 19.19
N THR A 232 10.02 -9.39 20.20
CA THR A 232 11.19 -10.28 20.07
C THR A 232 10.99 -11.51 19.17
N LYS A 233 9.74 -11.86 18.85
CA LYS A 233 9.38 -13.00 17.99
C LYS A 233 8.94 -12.60 16.60
N MET A 234 9.01 -11.31 16.24
CA MET A 234 8.57 -10.79 14.94
C MET A 234 9.38 -11.34 13.77
N PHE A 235 10.72 -11.29 13.89
CA PHE A 235 11.64 -11.69 12.83
C PHE A 235 12.02 -13.18 12.87
N GLY A 236 12.69 -13.61 11.81
CA GLY A 236 13.19 -14.96 11.61
C GLY A 236 12.20 -15.85 10.87
N VAL A 237 12.74 -16.82 10.13
CA VAL A 237 11.95 -17.81 9.40
C VAL A 237 11.29 -18.77 10.38
N LYS A 238 9.98 -18.96 10.20
CA LYS A 238 9.10 -19.79 11.04
C LYS A 238 8.38 -20.80 10.19
N THR A 239 8.06 -21.97 10.72
CA THR A 239 7.15 -22.92 10.06
C THR A 239 5.70 -22.49 10.24
N VAL A 240 4.87 -22.76 9.23
CA VAL A 240 3.42 -22.52 9.23
C VAL A 240 2.69 -23.85 9.20
N ALA A 241 1.78 -24.05 10.15
CA ALA A 241 1.06 -25.31 10.33
C ALA A 241 -0.45 -25.08 10.16
N PHE A 242 -1.10 -25.80 9.23
CA PHE A 242 -2.53 -25.67 8.96
C PHE A 242 -3.37 -26.62 9.79
N GLY A 243 -4.59 -26.21 10.14
CA GLY A 243 -5.52 -27.00 10.94
C GLY A 243 -6.99 -26.69 10.71
N PRO A 244 -7.90 -27.59 11.14
CA PRO A 244 -9.29 -27.23 11.26
C PRO A 244 -9.41 -26.14 12.33
N SER A 245 -10.18 -25.10 12.05
CA SER A 245 -10.52 -24.13 13.08
C SER A 245 -11.31 -24.83 14.19
N THR A 246 -10.89 -24.62 15.43
CA THR A 246 -11.61 -25.05 16.63
C THR A 246 -12.32 -23.88 17.32
N SER A 247 -12.16 -22.67 16.81
CA SER A 247 -12.85 -21.51 17.36
C SER A 247 -14.32 -21.57 16.97
N LYS A 248 -15.19 -21.14 17.90
CA LYS A 248 -16.64 -21.10 17.65
C LYS A 248 -16.98 -20.30 16.39
N ALA A 249 -16.29 -19.18 16.16
CA ALA A 249 -16.45 -18.37 14.96
C ALA A 249 -16.02 -19.11 13.68
N GLY A 250 -14.91 -19.86 13.70
CA GLY A 250 -14.50 -20.62 12.52
C GLY A 250 -15.37 -21.84 12.22
N THR A 251 -16.06 -22.41 13.22
CA THR A 251 -16.95 -23.57 13.04
C THR A 251 -18.39 -23.20 12.72
N GLU A 252 -18.88 -22.07 13.24
CA GLU A 252 -20.30 -21.69 13.17
C GLU A 252 -20.53 -20.31 12.55
N GLY A 253 -19.48 -19.51 12.35
CA GLY A 253 -19.59 -18.10 12.00
C GLY A 253 -19.55 -17.77 10.52
N THR A 254 -20.00 -16.55 10.23
CA THR A 254 -20.07 -15.97 8.88
C THR A 254 -19.43 -14.59 8.84
N TYR A 255 -18.92 -14.19 7.67
CA TYR A 255 -18.42 -12.85 7.34
C TYR A 255 -19.00 -12.42 5.99
N ASN A 256 -19.67 -11.28 5.94
CA ASN A 256 -20.56 -10.79 4.88
C ASN A 256 -21.54 -11.85 4.35
N ASN A 257 -22.23 -12.56 5.25
CA ASN A 257 -23.14 -13.68 4.94
C ASN A 257 -22.48 -14.93 4.32
N ALA A 258 -21.15 -15.01 4.27
CA ALA A 258 -20.42 -16.20 3.84
C ALA A 258 -19.82 -16.93 5.05
N PRO A 259 -19.88 -18.26 5.14
CA PRO A 259 -19.23 -18.99 6.23
C PRO A 259 -17.72 -18.76 6.23
N TYR A 260 -17.11 -18.81 7.40
CA TYR A 260 -15.65 -18.86 7.50
C TYR A 260 -15.13 -20.09 6.75
N ARG A 261 -13.86 -20.04 6.35
CA ARG A 261 -13.23 -21.16 5.65
C ARG A 261 -13.22 -22.46 6.46
N GLY A 262 -13.25 -22.36 7.80
CA GLY A 262 -13.12 -23.51 8.70
C GLY A 262 -11.68 -24.00 8.89
N THR A 263 -10.71 -23.25 8.37
CA THR A 263 -9.28 -23.54 8.43
C THR A 263 -8.57 -22.47 9.27
N ASN A 264 -7.58 -22.87 10.06
CA ASN A 264 -6.62 -21.97 10.69
C ASN A 264 -5.18 -22.29 10.26
N PHE A 265 -4.27 -21.37 10.53
CA PHE A 265 -2.84 -21.63 10.52
C PHE A 265 -2.17 -21.08 11.77
N GLU A 266 -1.15 -21.79 12.25
CA GLU A 266 -0.28 -21.41 13.36
C GLU A 266 1.10 -21.05 12.83
N ILE A 267 1.61 -19.88 13.22
CA ILE A 267 3.00 -19.49 13.02
C ILE A 267 3.80 -19.94 14.26
N SER A 268 4.81 -20.79 14.04
CA SER A 268 5.67 -21.32 15.11
C SER A 268 6.47 -20.24 15.86
N ASP A 269 7.10 -20.63 16.96
CA ASP A 269 7.97 -19.77 17.80
C ASP A 269 7.32 -18.49 18.33
N GLY A 270 5.99 -18.50 18.46
CA GLY A 270 5.22 -17.32 18.84
C GLY A 270 5.28 -16.21 17.79
N GLY A 271 5.51 -16.55 16.53
CA GLY A 271 5.44 -15.60 15.43
C GLY A 271 4.03 -15.09 15.21
N PHE A 272 3.94 -13.93 14.59
CA PHE A 272 2.69 -13.21 14.35
C PHE A 272 2.89 -12.27 13.15
N MET A 273 1.81 -11.71 12.63
CA MET A 273 1.81 -10.81 11.48
C MET A 273 1.60 -9.36 11.91
N GLY A 274 2.68 -8.67 12.31
CA GLY A 274 2.68 -7.22 12.58
C GLY A 274 1.82 -6.73 13.74
N TRP A 275 0.96 -7.57 14.32
CA TRP A 275 0.05 -7.25 15.42
C TRP A 275 0.29 -8.20 16.60
N LEU A 276 0.87 -7.70 17.69
CA LEU A 276 1.33 -8.51 18.81
C LEU A 276 0.28 -8.57 19.93
N VAL A 277 -0.38 -9.73 20.02
CA VAL A 277 -1.45 -10.03 20.99
C VAL A 277 -1.23 -11.35 21.72
N GLY A 278 0.01 -11.85 21.74
CA GLY A 278 0.38 -13.10 22.41
C GLY A 278 -0.06 -14.38 21.69
N SER A 279 -0.58 -14.28 20.47
CA SER A 279 -1.05 -15.43 19.68
C SER A 279 -0.52 -15.36 18.25
N GLY A 280 -0.12 -16.52 17.73
CA GLY A 280 0.30 -16.75 16.34
C GLY A 280 -0.66 -17.61 15.54
N THR A 281 -1.84 -17.90 16.09
CA THR A 281 -2.86 -18.73 15.46
C THR A 281 -3.95 -17.88 14.85
N TYR A 282 -4.14 -18.03 13.54
CA TYR A 282 -5.06 -17.25 12.75
C TYR A 282 -6.14 -18.15 12.15
N ASP A 283 -7.41 -17.90 12.49
CA ASP A 283 -8.53 -18.46 11.74
C ASP A 283 -8.62 -17.73 10.39
N ILE A 284 -8.68 -18.48 9.29
CA ILE A 284 -8.90 -17.92 7.96
C ILE A 284 -10.40 -17.66 7.82
N ILE A 285 -10.77 -16.38 7.74
CA ILE A 285 -12.12 -15.98 7.38
C ILE A 285 -12.33 -16.28 5.91
N SER A 286 -11.49 -15.67 5.07
CA SER A 286 -11.46 -15.89 3.63
C SER A 286 -10.05 -15.66 3.08
N ILE A 287 -9.76 -16.27 1.93
CA ILE A 287 -8.51 -16.07 1.21
C ILE A 287 -8.78 -16.16 -0.30
N SER A 288 -8.15 -15.27 -1.06
CA SER A 288 -8.14 -15.24 -2.52
C SER A 288 -6.73 -15.05 -3.05
N SER A 289 -6.57 -14.88 -4.37
CA SER A 289 -5.26 -14.58 -4.96
C SER A 289 -4.72 -13.23 -4.53
N SER A 290 -5.56 -12.30 -4.06
CA SER A 290 -5.14 -10.93 -3.72
C SER A 290 -5.51 -10.46 -2.33
N GLU A 291 -6.39 -11.15 -1.62
CA GLU A 291 -6.89 -10.72 -0.30
C GLU A 291 -6.89 -11.88 0.69
N LEU A 292 -6.49 -11.59 1.93
CA LEU A 292 -6.48 -12.51 3.06
C LEU A 292 -7.15 -11.82 4.23
N ILE A 293 -8.25 -12.39 4.70
CA ILE A 293 -8.96 -11.93 5.90
C ILE A 293 -8.80 -13.00 6.97
N VAL A 294 -8.25 -12.61 8.12
CA VAL A 294 -7.98 -13.51 9.23
C VAL A 294 -8.46 -12.94 10.54
N ARG A 295 -8.61 -13.84 11.51
CA ARG A 295 -8.95 -13.51 12.88
C ARG A 295 -7.93 -14.14 13.83
N VAL A 296 -7.45 -13.37 14.80
CA VAL A 296 -6.57 -13.85 15.88
C VAL A 296 -7.21 -13.57 17.23
N ILE A 297 -7.18 -14.56 18.12
CA ILE A 297 -7.66 -14.43 19.49
C ILE A 297 -6.49 -13.98 20.35
N GLU A 298 -6.63 -12.85 21.04
CA GLU A 298 -5.66 -12.35 22.01
C GLU A 298 -5.48 -13.34 23.17
N ASP A 299 -4.25 -13.47 23.65
CA ASP A 299 -3.92 -14.35 24.78
C ASP A 299 -4.81 -14.03 26.00
N PRO A 300 -5.58 -15.01 26.52
CA PRO A 300 -6.44 -14.83 27.68
C PRO A 300 -5.73 -14.30 28.93
N ALA A 301 -4.40 -14.43 29.01
CA ALA A 301 -3.60 -13.85 30.10
C ALA A 301 -3.72 -12.32 30.21
N SER A 302 -4.14 -11.62 29.14
CA SER A 302 -4.45 -10.18 29.20
C SER A 302 -5.76 -9.84 29.92
N GLY A 303 -6.61 -10.85 30.19
CA GLY A 303 -7.91 -10.69 30.83
C GLY A 303 -9.01 -10.14 29.93
N SER A 304 -8.69 -9.73 28.69
CA SER A 304 -9.65 -9.14 27.74
C SER A 304 -10.35 -10.18 26.87
N GLY A 305 -9.62 -11.25 26.47
CA GLY A 305 -10.12 -12.31 25.61
C GLY A 305 -10.78 -11.75 24.34
N ALA A 306 -10.10 -10.84 23.64
CA ALA A 306 -10.63 -10.16 22.48
C ALA A 306 -10.21 -10.84 21.16
N ALA A 307 -11.04 -10.72 20.12
CA ALA A 307 -10.73 -11.21 18.78
C ALA A 307 -10.41 -10.04 17.85
N TRP A 308 -9.20 -10.08 17.26
CA TRP A 308 -8.74 -9.09 16.30
C TRP A 308 -8.95 -9.60 14.87
N TYR A 309 -9.46 -8.73 14.01
CA TYR A 309 -9.76 -9.00 12.60
C TYR A 309 -8.79 -8.23 11.75
N HIS A 310 -8.13 -8.89 10.81
CA HIS A 310 -7.11 -8.28 9.96
C HIS A 310 -7.38 -8.55 8.49
N LYS A 311 -7.13 -7.55 7.65
CA LYS A 311 -7.13 -7.68 6.20
C LYS A 311 -5.74 -7.42 5.65
N PHE A 312 -5.28 -8.34 4.82
CA PHE A 312 -4.03 -8.27 4.10
C PHE A 312 -4.27 -8.38 2.59
N THR A 313 -3.36 -7.81 1.81
CA THR A 313 -3.37 -7.85 0.35
C THR A 313 -2.04 -8.35 -0.18
N SER A 314 -2.03 -9.01 -1.35
CA SER A 314 -0.79 -9.45 -1.99
C SER A 314 -0.07 -8.36 -2.78
N THR A 315 -0.70 -7.19 -2.93
CA THR A 315 -0.16 -6.03 -3.63
C THR A 315 0.05 -4.92 -2.63
N LYS A 316 1.29 -4.44 -2.46
CA LYS A 316 1.60 -3.38 -1.48
C LYS A 316 0.74 -2.15 -1.77
N PRO A 317 -0.14 -1.72 -0.84
CA PRO A 317 -0.87 -0.47 -1.02
C PRO A 317 0.09 0.70 -1.09
N VAL A 318 -0.20 1.66 -1.96
CA VAL A 318 0.57 2.91 -2.06
C VAL A 318 -0.34 4.03 -1.61
N LYS A 319 0.12 4.82 -0.63
CA LYS A 319 -0.57 6.04 -0.20
C LYS A 319 -0.33 7.13 -1.23
N GLY A 320 -1.04 7.01 -2.34
CA GLY A 320 -1.15 8.04 -3.37
C GLY A 320 -2.62 8.37 -3.58
N SER A 321 -2.88 9.60 -3.98
CA SER A 321 -4.17 10.01 -4.52
C SER A 321 -4.49 9.07 -5.71
N SER A 322 -5.40 8.12 -5.53
CA SER A 322 -5.90 7.29 -6.65
C SER A 322 -6.87 8.16 -7.44
N TYR A 323 -6.36 8.94 -8.39
CA TYR A 323 -7.20 9.70 -9.30
C TYR A 323 -7.97 8.73 -10.20
N ILE A 324 -9.30 8.84 -10.18
CA ILE A 324 -10.19 8.10 -11.05
C ILE A 324 -10.88 9.15 -11.92
N TYR A 325 -10.43 9.30 -13.16
CA TYR A 325 -10.89 10.32 -14.10
C TYR A 325 -12.23 9.97 -14.76
N ASN A 326 -13.24 9.66 -13.96
CA ASN A 326 -14.55 9.22 -14.45
C ASN A 326 -15.63 10.29 -14.35
N ASP A 327 -15.40 11.38 -13.62
CA ASP A 327 -16.35 12.50 -13.51
C ASP A 327 -16.05 13.56 -14.57
N LEU A 328 -16.96 13.74 -15.52
CA LEU A 328 -16.82 14.75 -16.58
C LEU A 328 -17.12 16.14 -15.99
N ALA A 329 -16.08 16.91 -15.75
CA ALA A 329 -16.16 18.22 -15.11
C ALA A 329 -16.51 19.34 -16.11
N TRP A 330 -15.99 19.26 -17.34
CA TRP A 330 -16.21 20.27 -18.38
C TRP A 330 -15.95 19.69 -19.78
N GLU A 331 -16.69 20.16 -20.78
CA GLU A 331 -16.44 19.81 -22.18
C GLU A 331 -16.88 20.91 -23.15
N ASP A 332 -16.28 20.86 -24.34
CA ASP A 332 -16.84 21.44 -25.56
C ASP A 332 -16.80 20.36 -26.65
N ASP A 333 -17.97 20.01 -27.17
CA ASP A 333 -18.16 18.96 -28.19
C ASP A 333 -18.27 19.52 -29.61
N PHE A 334 -18.18 20.85 -29.75
CA PHE A 334 -18.22 21.57 -31.03
C PHE A 334 -19.39 21.19 -31.95
N ASN A 335 -20.54 20.81 -31.37
CA ASN A 335 -21.72 20.39 -32.12
C ASN A 335 -22.65 21.55 -32.56
N THR A 336 -22.24 22.80 -32.36
CA THR A 336 -23.01 24.00 -32.75
C THR A 336 -22.23 24.83 -33.75
N ASP A 337 -22.68 24.84 -35.01
CA ASP A 337 -22.07 25.62 -36.07
C ASP A 337 -22.03 27.13 -35.75
N GLY A 338 -20.93 27.79 -36.10
CA GLY A 338 -20.73 29.23 -35.95
C GLY A 338 -19.41 29.58 -35.25
N ALA A 339 -19.39 30.69 -34.52
CA ALA A 339 -18.23 31.03 -33.71
C ALA A 339 -18.12 30.10 -32.49
N PRO A 340 -16.90 29.79 -32.01
CA PRO A 340 -16.70 29.07 -30.75
C PRO A 340 -17.53 29.63 -29.60
N ASN A 341 -18.04 28.75 -28.74
CA ASN A 341 -18.93 29.12 -27.64
C ASN A 341 -18.25 30.15 -26.71
N PRO A 342 -18.77 31.39 -26.58
CA PRO A 342 -18.14 32.44 -25.78
C PRO A 342 -18.21 32.18 -24.27
N ALA A 343 -19.00 31.19 -23.82
CA ALA A 343 -18.96 30.72 -22.43
C ALA A 343 -17.74 29.84 -22.15
N ASN A 344 -17.13 29.26 -23.18
CA ASN A 344 -16.00 28.33 -23.10
C ASN A 344 -14.70 28.98 -23.55
N TRP A 345 -14.77 29.83 -24.59
CA TRP A 345 -13.59 30.36 -25.27
C TRP A 345 -13.60 31.88 -25.41
N THR A 346 -12.42 32.46 -25.19
CA THR A 346 -12.05 33.82 -25.59
C THR A 346 -10.78 33.78 -26.44
N TYR A 347 -10.30 34.92 -26.92
CA TYR A 347 -9.23 35.01 -27.91
C TYR A 347 -8.06 35.86 -27.42
N ASP A 348 -6.85 35.43 -27.75
CA ASP A 348 -5.70 36.33 -27.84
C ASP A 348 -5.62 36.89 -29.27
N LEU A 349 -5.61 38.22 -29.40
CA LEU A 349 -5.66 38.91 -30.70
C LEU A 349 -4.39 39.72 -30.95
N GLY A 350 -3.96 39.78 -32.21
CA GLY A 350 -2.87 40.63 -32.68
C GLY A 350 -1.66 39.88 -33.20
N ALA A 351 -0.60 40.64 -33.47
CA ALA A 351 0.67 40.16 -34.02
C ALA A 351 1.83 40.50 -33.08
N GLY A 352 3.07 40.35 -33.54
CA GLY A 352 4.27 40.70 -32.77
C GLY A 352 5.04 39.49 -32.24
N GLY A 353 4.69 38.29 -32.71
CA GLY A 353 5.51 37.10 -32.60
C GLY A 353 5.51 36.40 -31.25
N TRP A 354 4.58 36.75 -30.36
CA TRP A 354 4.07 35.90 -29.27
C TRP A 354 5.11 35.20 -28.38
N GLY A 355 6.32 35.78 -28.27
CA GLY A 355 7.45 35.25 -27.48
C GLY A 355 8.46 34.43 -28.28
N ASN A 356 8.09 33.94 -29.46
CA ASN A 356 8.86 32.95 -30.22
C ASN A 356 9.23 33.38 -31.66
N GLY A 357 9.10 34.67 -31.98
CA GLY A 357 9.35 35.18 -33.33
C GLY A 357 8.35 34.68 -34.37
N GLU A 358 7.12 34.38 -33.92
CA GLU A 358 6.03 33.90 -34.75
C GLU A 358 5.55 34.95 -35.78
N LEU A 359 5.01 34.51 -36.91
CA LEU A 359 4.73 35.35 -38.08
C LEU A 359 3.26 35.71 -38.27
N GLN A 360 2.35 35.06 -37.55
CA GLN A 360 0.90 35.27 -37.72
C GLN A 360 0.38 36.47 -36.94
N THR A 361 -0.73 37.02 -37.45
CA THR A 361 -1.69 37.81 -36.67
C THR A 361 -2.82 36.89 -36.21
N TYR A 362 -3.00 36.72 -34.90
CA TYR A 362 -4.17 36.01 -34.37
C TYR A 362 -5.41 36.90 -34.44
N THR A 363 -6.50 36.35 -34.97
CA THR A 363 -7.79 37.01 -35.15
C THR A 363 -8.91 36.17 -34.52
N ASN A 364 -10.11 36.74 -34.44
CA ASN A 364 -11.36 36.02 -34.18
C ASN A 364 -12.28 36.00 -35.41
N ASP A 365 -11.69 36.15 -36.60
CA ASP A 365 -12.44 36.14 -37.86
C ASP A 365 -12.85 34.70 -38.20
N ALA A 366 -14.04 34.55 -38.79
CA ALA A 366 -14.54 33.24 -39.22
C ALA A 366 -13.65 32.54 -40.26
N GLU A 367 -12.75 33.29 -40.92
CA GLU A 367 -11.75 32.71 -41.83
C GLU A 367 -10.62 31.98 -41.10
N ASN A 368 -10.39 32.29 -39.82
CA ASN A 368 -9.34 31.70 -38.99
C ASN A 368 -9.88 30.76 -37.92
N VAL A 369 -11.13 30.94 -37.48
CA VAL A 369 -11.75 30.10 -36.47
C VAL A 369 -13.25 29.96 -36.70
N ILE A 370 -13.70 28.72 -36.81
CA ILE A 370 -15.12 28.40 -36.96
C ILE A 370 -15.40 27.02 -36.38
N VAL A 371 -16.58 26.84 -35.80
CA VAL A 371 -17.16 25.53 -35.53
C VAL A 371 -18.06 25.19 -36.71
N GLU A 372 -17.78 24.09 -37.40
CA GLU A 372 -18.61 23.60 -38.50
C GLU A 372 -18.43 22.08 -38.67
N ASP A 373 -19.51 21.40 -39.07
CA ASP A 373 -19.53 19.94 -39.29
C ASP A 373 -19.16 19.10 -38.05
N GLY A 374 -19.43 19.62 -36.84
CA GLY A 374 -19.09 18.96 -35.57
C GLY A 374 -17.63 19.11 -35.15
N TYR A 375 -16.88 20.05 -35.74
CA TYR A 375 -15.47 20.28 -35.43
C TYR A 375 -15.19 21.75 -35.19
N LEU A 376 -14.33 22.06 -34.21
CA LEU A 376 -13.62 23.34 -34.17
C LEU A 376 -12.50 23.31 -35.22
N LYS A 377 -12.47 24.31 -36.09
CA LYS A 377 -11.44 24.48 -37.12
C LYS A 377 -10.63 25.73 -36.85
N ILE A 378 -9.36 25.57 -36.53
CA ILE A 378 -8.38 26.66 -36.41
C ILE A 378 -7.55 26.67 -37.69
N LYS A 379 -7.76 27.68 -38.53
CA LYS A 379 -7.14 27.80 -39.85
C LYS A 379 -6.06 28.87 -39.85
N ALA A 380 -4.83 28.44 -40.13
CA ALA A 380 -3.75 29.34 -40.49
C ALA A 380 -3.83 29.64 -41.99
N LYS A 381 -3.68 30.91 -42.38
CA LYS A 381 -3.91 31.38 -43.75
C LYS A 381 -2.91 32.45 -44.15
N ALA A 382 -2.44 32.42 -45.39
CA ALA A 382 -1.66 33.51 -45.97
C ALA A 382 -2.57 34.72 -46.24
N ASP A 383 -2.13 35.91 -45.85
CA ASP A 383 -2.93 37.15 -45.97
C ASP A 383 -2.87 37.80 -47.37
N GLY A 384 -2.05 37.24 -48.28
CA GLY A 384 -1.86 37.75 -49.64
C GLY A 384 -0.91 38.96 -49.75
N SER A 385 -0.38 39.44 -48.62
CA SER A 385 0.57 40.55 -48.53
C SER A 385 1.96 40.16 -47.98
N GLY A 386 2.18 38.84 -47.85
CA GLY A 386 3.42 38.26 -47.34
C GLY A 386 3.40 37.95 -45.83
N GLY A 387 2.27 38.16 -45.16
CA GLY A 387 2.03 37.75 -43.78
C GLY A 387 1.03 36.59 -43.69
N TYR A 388 0.68 36.26 -42.45
CA TYR A 388 -0.23 35.15 -42.14
C TYR A 388 -1.24 35.56 -41.07
N THR A 389 -2.42 34.94 -41.09
CA THR A 389 -3.43 35.03 -40.03
C THR A 389 -3.70 33.64 -39.46
N SER A 390 -4.13 33.57 -38.21
CA SER A 390 -4.56 32.32 -37.53
C SER A 390 -5.47 32.67 -36.35
N ALA A 391 -5.79 31.70 -35.48
CA ALA A 391 -6.47 31.96 -34.21
C ALA A 391 -5.75 31.33 -33.02
N ARG A 392 -5.92 31.95 -31.85
CA ARG A 392 -5.47 31.46 -30.54
C ARG A 392 -6.61 31.60 -29.55
N LEU A 393 -7.28 30.49 -29.28
CA LEU A 393 -8.36 30.41 -28.31
C LEU A 393 -7.79 30.11 -26.94
N LYS A 394 -8.46 30.60 -25.89
CA LYS A 394 -8.15 30.26 -24.50
C LYS A 394 -9.41 30.18 -23.64
N SER A 395 -9.36 29.35 -22.60
CA SER A 395 -10.43 29.27 -21.60
C SER A 395 -10.22 30.22 -20.41
N GLN A 396 -9.19 31.08 -20.45
CA GLN A 396 -8.85 32.00 -19.35
C GLN A 396 -10.04 32.87 -18.92
N GLY A 397 -10.32 32.91 -17.62
CA GLY A 397 -11.46 33.63 -17.04
C GLY A 397 -12.84 33.03 -17.34
N LEU A 398 -12.90 31.86 -18.00
CA LEU A 398 -14.12 31.14 -18.35
C LEU A 398 -14.14 29.74 -17.73
N TYR A 399 -13.06 28.98 -17.91
CA TYR A 399 -12.83 27.69 -17.26
C TYR A 399 -11.35 27.55 -16.88
N GLU A 400 -11.12 27.41 -15.59
CA GLU A 400 -9.83 27.26 -14.93
C GLU A 400 -9.96 26.13 -13.90
N PHE A 401 -8.96 25.26 -13.82
CA PHE A 401 -9.03 24.07 -12.97
C PHE A 401 -7.64 23.62 -12.52
N THR A 402 -7.60 22.92 -11.39
CA THR A 402 -6.40 22.26 -10.86
C THR A 402 -6.59 20.76 -10.88
N TYR A 403 -5.63 20.01 -11.45
CA TYR A 403 -5.64 18.55 -11.62
C TYR A 403 -6.78 18.02 -12.50
N GLY A 404 -6.60 16.81 -12.99
CA GLY A 404 -7.59 16.10 -13.79
C GLY A 404 -6.98 15.43 -15.00
N ARG A 405 -7.84 14.92 -15.87
CA ARG A 405 -7.48 14.37 -17.18
C ARG A 405 -8.09 15.24 -18.26
N VAL A 406 -7.25 15.82 -19.10
CA VAL A 406 -7.68 16.57 -20.28
C VAL A 406 -7.56 15.66 -21.49
N GLU A 407 -8.60 15.57 -22.28
CA GLU A 407 -8.63 14.86 -23.56
C GLU A 407 -8.96 15.83 -24.69
N VAL A 408 -8.09 15.91 -25.68
CA VAL A 408 -8.33 16.68 -26.91
C VAL A 408 -8.14 15.75 -28.09
N LYS A 409 -9.23 15.53 -28.83
CA LYS A 409 -9.20 14.69 -30.02
C LYS A 409 -9.07 15.57 -31.26
N ALA A 410 -7.93 15.53 -31.92
CA ALA A 410 -7.59 16.49 -32.96
C ALA A 410 -6.86 15.87 -34.15
N LYS A 411 -7.00 16.52 -35.31
CA LYS A 411 -6.23 16.32 -36.54
C LYS A 411 -5.42 17.59 -36.80
N LEU A 412 -4.13 17.45 -37.08
CA LEU A 412 -3.16 18.56 -37.14
C LEU A 412 -2.97 19.09 -38.58
N PRO A 413 -2.47 20.31 -38.77
CA PRO A 413 -2.05 20.79 -40.08
C PRO A 413 -0.81 20.04 -40.60
N GLY A 414 -0.82 19.68 -41.87
CA GLY A 414 0.26 18.92 -42.53
C GLY A 414 1.32 19.77 -43.25
N SER A 415 1.10 21.08 -43.38
CA SER A 415 1.94 21.98 -44.17
C SER A 415 3.19 22.41 -43.42
N GLN A 416 4.29 22.56 -44.16
CA GLN A 416 5.54 23.06 -43.59
C GLN A 416 5.37 24.51 -43.07
N GLY A 417 5.89 24.77 -41.88
CA GLY A 417 5.83 26.10 -41.25
C GLY A 417 4.71 26.28 -40.22
N THR A 418 3.74 25.37 -40.19
CA THR A 418 2.67 25.39 -39.19
C THR A 418 3.17 24.81 -37.87
N TRP A 419 2.79 25.44 -36.76
CA TRP A 419 3.08 24.98 -35.40
C TRP A 419 1.76 24.93 -34.61
N PRO A 420 1.03 23.82 -34.70
CA PRO A 420 -0.16 23.59 -33.88
C PRO A 420 0.24 23.31 -32.43
N ALA A 421 -0.55 23.80 -31.48
CA ALA A 421 -0.36 23.55 -30.06
C ALA A 421 -1.70 23.35 -29.34
N ILE A 422 -1.72 22.36 -28.45
CA ILE A 422 -2.74 22.12 -27.41
C ILE A 422 -1.99 22.16 -26.09
N TRP A 423 -2.28 23.16 -25.27
CA TRP A 423 -1.45 23.44 -24.10
C TRP A 423 -2.23 24.17 -23.03
N MET A 424 -1.62 24.33 -21.87
CA MET A 424 -2.19 24.97 -20.70
C MET A 424 -1.19 25.91 -20.06
N LEU A 425 -1.70 27.01 -19.49
CA LEU A 425 -0.89 28.00 -18.78
C LEU A 425 -1.52 28.29 -17.42
N GLY A 426 -0.69 28.49 -16.39
CA GLY A 426 -1.17 28.84 -15.06
C GLY A 426 -2.04 30.11 -15.10
N ALA A 427 -3.23 30.06 -14.49
CA ALA A 427 -4.20 31.15 -14.49
C ALA A 427 -3.67 32.43 -13.83
N ASN A 428 -2.70 32.30 -12.93
CA ASN A 428 -1.98 33.40 -12.30
C ASN A 428 -0.90 34.06 -13.20
N PHE A 429 -0.74 33.65 -14.46
CA PHE A 429 0.23 34.20 -15.43
C PHE A 429 0.20 35.72 -15.51
N SER A 430 -0.98 36.35 -15.51
CA SER A 430 -1.12 37.80 -15.56
C SER A 430 -0.51 38.52 -14.35
N THR A 431 -0.33 37.81 -13.24
CA THR A 431 0.18 38.34 -11.98
C THR A 431 1.66 38.01 -11.78
N ILE A 432 2.08 36.78 -12.06
CA ILE A 432 3.46 36.32 -11.75
C ILE A 432 4.34 36.12 -12.99
N GLY A 433 3.75 36.12 -14.18
CA GLY A 433 4.43 35.96 -15.46
C GLY A 433 4.98 34.55 -15.71
N TRP A 434 5.38 34.34 -16.96
CA TRP A 434 6.07 33.12 -17.37
C TRP A 434 7.57 33.20 -17.04
N PRO A 435 8.25 32.09 -16.66
CA PRO A 435 7.72 30.73 -16.50
C PRO A 435 7.24 30.41 -15.07
N HIS A 436 7.03 31.41 -14.22
CA HIS A 436 6.64 31.18 -12.82
C HIS A 436 5.23 30.63 -12.67
N SER A 437 4.33 30.95 -13.61
CA SER A 437 2.98 30.39 -13.67
C SER A 437 2.94 28.92 -14.08
N GLY A 438 4.03 28.38 -14.64
CA GLY A 438 4.03 27.05 -15.26
C GLY A 438 3.28 27.01 -16.59
N GLU A 439 3.68 26.06 -17.43
CA GLU A 439 3.13 25.75 -18.75
C GLU A 439 3.17 24.23 -18.96
N ILE A 440 2.08 23.67 -19.48
CA ILE A 440 1.95 22.24 -19.82
C ILE A 440 1.56 22.16 -21.29
N ASP A 441 2.50 21.80 -22.14
CA ASP A 441 2.29 21.55 -23.56
C ASP A 441 1.89 20.09 -23.76
N ILE A 442 0.59 19.85 -23.91
CA ILE A 442 0.03 18.50 -24.07
C ILE A 442 0.39 17.94 -25.45
N MET A 443 0.41 18.81 -26.46
CA MET A 443 0.76 18.47 -27.83
C MET A 443 1.29 19.71 -28.52
N GLU A 444 2.51 19.59 -29.06
CA GLU A 444 3.01 20.47 -30.11
C GLU A 444 3.51 19.65 -31.30
N GLN A 445 3.61 20.31 -32.46
CA GLN A 445 4.28 19.75 -33.61
C GLN A 445 5.09 20.83 -34.34
N THR A 446 6.34 20.49 -34.70
CA THR A 446 7.20 21.43 -35.42
C THR A 446 6.72 21.64 -36.85
N GLY A 447 7.14 22.73 -37.48
CA GLY A 447 6.83 22.98 -38.89
C GLY A 447 7.59 22.08 -39.86
N ALA A 448 8.71 21.48 -39.45
CA ALA A 448 9.55 20.65 -40.33
C ALA A 448 9.26 19.15 -40.21
N ASP A 449 8.88 18.68 -39.02
CA ASP A 449 8.56 17.27 -38.76
C ASP A 449 7.09 17.09 -38.39
N LYS A 450 6.34 16.46 -39.30
CA LYS A 450 4.91 16.16 -39.17
C LYS A 450 4.59 14.73 -38.73
N ASN A 451 5.63 13.92 -38.46
CA ASN A 451 5.49 12.54 -38.01
C ASN A 451 5.84 12.37 -36.53
N THR A 452 6.09 13.48 -35.83
CA THR A 452 6.47 13.51 -34.42
C THR A 452 5.63 14.55 -33.71
N THR A 453 5.23 14.25 -32.47
CA THR A 453 4.62 15.21 -31.56
C THR A 453 5.46 15.36 -30.30
N LEU A 454 5.34 16.51 -29.66
CA LEU A 454 6.09 16.90 -28.48
C LEU A 454 5.12 17.10 -27.31
N GLY A 455 5.55 16.67 -26.13
CA GLY A 455 4.94 17.04 -24.87
C GLY A 455 6.01 17.65 -23.98
N THR A 456 5.77 18.86 -23.48
CA THR A 456 6.79 19.66 -22.80
C THR A 456 6.19 20.39 -21.60
N LEU A 457 6.92 20.47 -20.49
CA LEU A 457 6.57 21.32 -19.36
C LEU A 457 7.62 22.42 -19.21
N HIS A 458 7.17 23.65 -18.98
CA HIS A 458 8.03 24.79 -18.67
C HIS A 458 7.73 25.34 -17.27
N TRP A 459 8.78 25.62 -16.51
CA TRP A 459 8.66 26.22 -15.19
C TRP A 459 9.90 27.03 -14.81
N TYR A 460 9.77 27.86 -13.78
CA TYR A 460 10.93 28.47 -13.14
C TYR A 460 11.57 27.48 -12.16
N ASN A 461 12.79 27.01 -12.43
CA ASN A 461 13.53 26.16 -11.51
C ASN A 461 14.23 27.01 -10.46
N THR A 462 13.70 26.98 -9.24
CA THR A 462 14.21 27.75 -8.10
C THR A 462 15.62 27.32 -7.67
N ALA A 463 15.95 26.03 -7.75
CA ALA A 463 17.26 25.51 -7.38
C ALA A 463 18.37 26.01 -8.32
N GLY A 464 18.07 26.11 -9.62
CA GLY A 464 19.00 26.59 -10.64
C GLY A 464 18.90 28.09 -10.93
N SER A 465 17.87 28.77 -10.43
CA SER A 465 17.52 30.16 -10.76
C SER A 465 17.45 30.42 -12.27
N ASN A 466 16.83 29.50 -12.99
CA ASN A 466 16.74 29.51 -14.44
C ASN A 466 15.40 28.96 -14.93
N ASN A 467 15.07 29.25 -16.18
CA ASN A 467 13.94 28.62 -16.85
C ASN A 467 14.29 27.15 -17.10
N ALA A 468 13.41 26.26 -16.66
CA ALA A 468 13.48 24.85 -16.95
C ALA A 468 12.44 24.50 -18.03
N SER A 469 12.84 23.53 -18.85
CA SER A 469 12.00 22.90 -19.85
C SER A 469 12.40 21.44 -19.86
N TYR A 470 11.43 20.56 -19.69
CA TYR A 470 11.61 19.13 -19.85
C TYR A 470 10.47 18.60 -20.70
N GLY A 471 10.80 17.84 -21.72
CA GLY A 471 9.85 17.33 -22.68
C GLY A 471 10.40 16.12 -23.38
N GLU A 472 9.51 15.30 -23.91
CA GLU A 472 9.82 14.13 -24.72
C GLU A 472 9.05 14.20 -26.02
N THR A 473 9.47 13.39 -26.99
CA THR A 473 8.82 13.29 -28.29
C THR A 473 8.35 11.88 -28.54
N THR A 474 7.22 11.74 -29.25
CA THR A 474 6.76 10.43 -29.72
C THR A 474 6.36 10.48 -31.19
N ALA A 475 6.45 9.34 -31.87
CA ALA A 475 6.04 9.23 -33.25
C ALA A 475 4.51 9.26 -33.36
N VAL A 476 3.99 10.01 -34.32
CA VAL A 476 2.57 10.07 -34.68
C VAL A 476 2.46 9.89 -36.19
N ALA A 477 1.85 8.79 -36.62
CA ALA A 477 1.59 8.56 -38.04
C ALA A 477 0.30 9.26 -38.45
N ASN A 478 0.23 9.79 -39.67
CA ASN A 478 -1.01 10.30 -40.26
C ASN A 478 -1.68 11.46 -39.49
N ALA A 479 -0.94 12.22 -38.67
CA ALA A 479 -1.47 13.30 -37.85
C ALA A 479 -2.30 14.35 -38.62
N ALA A 480 -2.00 14.53 -39.90
CA ALA A 480 -2.71 15.47 -40.78
C ALA A 480 -3.95 14.90 -41.50
N SER A 481 -4.12 13.58 -41.49
CA SER A 481 -5.22 12.88 -42.17
C SER A 481 -6.14 12.10 -41.23
N GLU A 482 -5.72 11.84 -39.99
CA GLU A 482 -6.45 11.08 -38.99
C GLU A 482 -6.55 11.85 -37.67
N PHE A 483 -7.65 11.63 -36.92
CA PHE A 483 -7.78 12.16 -35.58
C PHE A 483 -7.01 11.29 -34.59
N HIS A 484 -6.24 11.95 -33.72
CA HIS A 484 -5.55 11.33 -32.60
C HIS A 484 -6.05 11.90 -31.28
N LEU A 485 -5.89 11.13 -30.21
CA LEU A 485 -6.22 11.55 -28.85
C LEU A 485 -4.95 12.05 -28.16
N TYR A 486 -4.91 13.35 -27.85
CA TYR A 486 -3.87 13.98 -27.05
C TYR A 486 -4.38 14.17 -25.63
N THR A 487 -3.66 13.66 -24.65
CA THR A 487 -4.13 13.64 -23.26
C THR A 487 -3.05 14.07 -22.30
N VAL A 488 -3.43 14.84 -21.29
CA VAL A 488 -2.65 14.96 -20.04
C VAL A 488 -3.45 14.40 -18.88
N GLU A 489 -2.79 13.59 -18.04
CA GLU A 489 -3.25 13.27 -16.69
C GLU A 489 -2.37 14.04 -15.71
N TRP A 490 -2.99 14.92 -14.95
CA TRP A 490 -2.32 15.86 -14.07
C TRP A 490 -2.82 15.69 -12.65
N THR A 491 -1.89 15.47 -11.73
CA THR A 491 -2.13 15.23 -10.31
C THR A 491 -1.18 16.04 -9.45
N ASP A 492 -1.40 16.00 -8.14
CA ASP A 492 -0.48 16.50 -7.12
C ASP A 492 0.89 15.79 -7.11
N THR A 493 1.00 14.66 -7.80
CA THR A 493 2.13 13.72 -7.72
C THR A 493 2.80 13.47 -9.07
N ALA A 494 2.12 13.73 -10.20
CA ALA A 494 2.66 13.58 -11.54
C ALA A 494 1.91 14.41 -12.58
N VAL A 495 2.61 14.75 -13.67
CA VAL A 495 2.01 15.19 -14.95
C VAL A 495 2.43 14.21 -16.02
N LYS A 496 1.47 13.51 -16.64
CA LYS A 496 1.69 12.48 -17.65
C LYS A 496 1.02 12.85 -18.95
N ILE A 497 1.73 12.77 -20.06
CA ILE A 497 1.21 13.10 -21.40
C ILE A 497 1.16 11.82 -22.24
N TYR A 498 0.05 11.68 -22.97
CA TYR A 498 -0.27 10.52 -23.79
C TYR A 498 -0.61 10.91 -25.21
N LEU A 499 -0.28 10.01 -26.13
CA LEU A 499 -0.80 9.96 -27.49
C LEU A 499 -1.57 8.64 -27.65
N ASP A 500 -2.83 8.69 -28.04
CA ASP A 500 -3.69 7.52 -28.27
C ASP A 500 -3.68 6.52 -27.09
N ASN A 501 -3.77 7.06 -25.86
CA ASN A 501 -3.70 6.31 -24.60
C ASN A 501 -2.34 5.65 -24.28
N VAL A 502 -1.30 5.95 -25.03
CA VAL A 502 0.07 5.51 -24.74
C VAL A 502 0.85 6.65 -24.09
N PRO A 503 1.30 6.52 -22.83
CA PRO A 503 2.10 7.55 -22.19
C PRO A 503 3.47 7.63 -22.88
N PHE A 504 3.94 8.83 -23.13
CA PHE A 504 5.29 9.05 -23.67
C PHE A 504 6.12 10.05 -22.86
N TYR A 505 5.49 10.78 -21.94
CA TYR A 505 6.14 11.74 -21.06
C TYR A 505 5.55 11.67 -19.65
N GLU A 506 6.41 11.73 -18.63
CA GLU A 506 6.03 11.82 -17.23
C GLU A 506 7.00 12.71 -16.47
N LEU A 507 6.47 13.67 -15.72
CA LEU A 507 7.19 14.45 -14.72
C LEU A 507 6.60 14.14 -13.34
N ALA A 508 7.44 13.81 -12.36
CA ALA A 508 7.00 13.75 -10.97
C ALA A 508 6.66 15.16 -10.48
N ASN A 509 5.46 15.32 -9.91
CA ASN A 509 4.97 16.59 -9.39
C ASN A 509 5.10 16.63 -7.86
N ASP A 510 5.39 17.82 -7.33
CA ASP A 510 5.43 18.11 -5.90
C ASP A 510 5.12 19.59 -5.66
N ASP A 511 5.06 20.00 -4.39
CA ASP A 511 4.73 21.37 -3.98
C ASP A 511 5.77 22.44 -4.36
N THR A 512 6.94 22.03 -4.89
CA THR A 512 7.98 22.95 -5.35
C THR A 512 7.80 23.38 -6.81
N LEU A 513 6.95 22.67 -7.56
CA LEU A 513 6.64 22.96 -8.95
C LEU A 513 5.35 23.81 -9.08
N PRO A 514 5.20 24.60 -10.16
CA PRO A 514 4.03 25.46 -10.32
C PRO A 514 2.76 24.71 -10.76
N PHE A 515 2.81 23.39 -10.93
CA PHE A 515 1.70 22.56 -11.40
C PHE A 515 0.74 22.16 -10.26
N ASN A 516 0.46 23.10 -9.36
CA ASN A 516 -0.40 22.92 -8.16
C ASN A 516 -1.37 24.10 -7.96
N ALA A 517 -1.63 24.85 -9.02
CA ALA A 517 -2.55 25.98 -9.06
C ALA A 517 -3.47 25.83 -10.28
N ASP A 518 -4.49 26.67 -10.42
CA ASP A 518 -5.41 26.58 -11.55
C ASP A 518 -4.69 26.91 -12.88
N PHE A 519 -5.01 26.14 -13.92
CA PHE A 519 -4.57 26.35 -15.30
C PHE A 519 -5.78 26.57 -16.21
N PHE A 520 -5.55 27.26 -17.33
CA PHE A 520 -6.52 27.36 -18.43
C PHE A 520 -5.94 26.76 -19.72
N LEU A 521 -6.83 26.31 -20.60
CA LEU A 521 -6.47 25.71 -21.90
C LEU A 521 -6.22 26.76 -22.96
N ILE A 522 -5.31 26.46 -23.89
CA ILE A 522 -5.00 27.27 -25.07
C ILE A 522 -4.91 26.35 -26.29
N LEU A 523 -5.54 26.78 -27.39
CA LEU A 523 -5.55 26.08 -28.68
C LEU A 523 -5.14 27.06 -29.77
N ASN A 524 -4.09 26.76 -30.53
CA ASN A 524 -3.66 27.64 -31.63
C ASN A 524 -2.90 26.90 -32.74
N VAL A 525 -2.73 27.60 -33.86
CA VAL A 525 -1.77 27.26 -34.91
C VAL A 525 -0.89 28.48 -35.16
N ALA A 526 0.36 28.44 -34.69
CA ALA A 526 1.35 29.45 -34.99
C ALA A 526 1.94 29.24 -36.40
N MET A 527 2.52 30.29 -36.97
CA MET A 527 3.22 30.27 -38.26
C MET A 527 4.68 30.68 -38.08
N GLY A 528 5.60 29.81 -38.50
CA GLY A 528 7.03 30.04 -38.39
C GLY A 528 7.52 30.13 -36.94
N GLY A 529 8.40 31.09 -36.64
CA GLY A 529 9.01 31.20 -35.32
C GLY A 529 9.95 30.04 -34.99
N THR A 530 10.25 29.87 -33.69
CA THR A 530 11.25 28.90 -33.22
C THR A 530 10.95 27.46 -33.63
N LEU A 531 9.71 26.97 -33.44
CA LEU A 531 9.35 25.57 -33.79
C LEU A 531 8.65 25.42 -35.14
N GLY A 532 7.89 26.43 -35.60
CA GLY A 532 7.33 26.40 -36.95
C GLY A 532 8.41 26.55 -38.03
N GLY A 533 9.48 27.29 -37.76
CA GLY A 533 10.62 27.41 -38.67
C GLY A 533 10.28 28.14 -39.97
N SER A 534 10.81 27.66 -41.11
CA SER A 534 10.54 28.26 -42.42
C SER A 534 9.15 27.85 -42.91
N VAL A 535 8.33 28.84 -43.30
CA VAL A 535 7.05 28.59 -43.97
C VAL A 535 7.28 28.34 -45.46
N ASP A 536 6.60 27.34 -46.03
CA ASP A 536 6.62 27.10 -47.47
C ASP A 536 6.13 28.36 -48.21
N ALA A 537 6.88 28.80 -49.22
CA ALA A 537 6.52 29.95 -50.05
C ALA A 537 5.21 29.72 -50.85
N ALA A 538 4.81 28.46 -51.04
CA ALA A 538 3.55 28.08 -51.66
C ALA A 538 2.38 27.92 -50.68
N PHE A 539 2.59 28.17 -49.38
CA PHE A 539 1.54 28.04 -48.37
C PHE A 539 0.36 28.97 -48.66
N THR A 540 -0.86 28.41 -48.66
CA THR A 540 -2.11 29.17 -48.81
C THR A 540 -2.91 29.15 -47.52
N GLU A 541 -3.29 27.97 -47.05
CA GLU A 541 -3.99 27.75 -45.78
C GLU A 541 -3.84 26.30 -45.35
N ASP A 542 -3.93 26.06 -44.04
CA ASP A 542 -4.00 24.73 -43.45
C ASP A 542 -4.72 24.79 -42.10
N THR A 543 -5.28 23.67 -41.65
CA THR A 543 -6.26 23.65 -40.56
C THR A 543 -5.92 22.60 -39.50
N MET A 544 -6.00 23.00 -38.23
CA MET A 544 -6.17 22.07 -37.12
C MET A 544 -7.67 21.87 -36.89
N GLU A 545 -8.12 20.62 -36.88
CA GLU A 545 -9.52 20.25 -36.60
C GLU A 545 -9.59 19.55 -35.24
N ILE A 546 -10.52 19.96 -34.38
CA ILE A 546 -10.74 19.37 -33.05
C ILE A 546 -12.18 18.86 -32.97
N ASP A 547 -12.32 17.58 -32.63
CA ASP A 547 -13.59 16.87 -32.41
C ASP A 547 -14.19 17.27 -31.06
N TYR A 548 -13.39 17.22 -29.99
CA TYR A 548 -13.82 17.70 -28.67
C TYR A 548 -12.64 18.09 -27.79
N VAL A 549 -12.95 18.82 -26.73
CA VAL A 549 -12.12 18.99 -25.55
C VAL A 549 -12.92 18.53 -24.33
N LYS A 550 -12.34 17.65 -23.51
CA LYS A 550 -12.96 17.15 -22.27
C LYS A 550 -12.00 17.24 -21.10
N VAL A 551 -12.54 17.56 -19.93
CA VAL A 551 -11.81 17.59 -18.66
C VAL A 551 -12.55 16.72 -17.65
N TYR A 552 -11.83 15.76 -17.08
CA TYR A 552 -12.30 14.85 -16.05
C TYR A 552 -11.56 15.08 -14.74
N GLN A 553 -12.22 14.96 -13.58
CA GLN A 553 -11.60 15.12 -12.26
C GLN A 553 -11.88 13.97 -11.30
#